data_AF-A0A2R6K6P1-F1
#
_entry.id   AF-A0A2R6K6P1-F1
#
_cell.length_a   1.000
_cell.length_b   1.000
_cell.length_c   1.000
_cell.angle_alpha   90.00
_cell.angle_beta   90.00
_cell.angle_gamma   90.00
#
_symmetry.space_group_name_H-M   'P 1'
#
loop_
_entity.id
_entity.type
_entity.pdbx_description
1 polymer ?
#
loop_
_entity_poly.entity_id
_entity_poly.type
_entity_poly.pdbx_seq_one_letter_code
_entity_poly.pdbx_strand_id
1 'polypeptide(L)'
;MSREDLTRAADLLREASAGIVNEAVAERAAGTAGRLERVADADRGPDHGQLARIENTLREIEAETDGETTRTVVEAHEHLSAYRATVEGV
;
A
#
# COMPACT_ATOMS: atom_id res chain seq x y z
N MET A 1 15.90 -0.80 4.44
CA MET A 1 14.88 0.25 4.59
C MET A 1 13.91 0.27 3.42
N SER A 2 14.31 0.63 2.19
CA SER A 2 13.33 0.82 1.10
C SER A 2 12.50 -0.44 0.75
N ARG A 3 13.13 -1.61 0.53
CA ARG A 3 12.35 -2.86 0.30
C ARG A 3 11.52 -3.31 1.51
N GLU A 4 11.99 -3.03 2.73
CA GLU A 4 11.30 -3.40 3.97
C GLU A 4 10.03 -2.57 4.15
N ASP A 5 10.05 -1.27 3.79
CA ASP A 5 8.87 -0.40 3.84
C ASP A 5 7.77 -0.88 2.90
N LEU A 6 8.11 -1.28 1.66
CA LEU A 6 7.13 -1.82 0.72
C LEU A 6 6.55 -3.15 1.17
N THR A 7 7.40 -4.04 1.72
CA THR A 7 6.96 -5.32 2.26
C THR A 7 6.02 -5.10 3.44
N ARG A 8 6.38 -4.18 4.35
CA ARG A 8 5.57 -3.84 5.50
C ARG A 8 4.21 -3.23 5.10
N ALA A 9 4.21 -2.33 4.12
CA ALA A 9 2.98 -1.79 3.56
C ALA A 9 2.08 -2.89 2.96
N ALA A 10 2.66 -3.88 2.29
CA ALA A 10 1.92 -5.00 1.74
C ALA A 10 1.29 -5.87 2.84
N ASP A 11 2.05 -6.20 3.88
CA ASP A 11 1.59 -7.00 5.01
C ASP A 11 0.44 -6.32 5.76
N LEU A 12 0.60 -5.04 6.06
CA LEU A 12 -0.43 -4.22 6.71
C LEU A 12 -1.70 -4.17 5.87
N LEU A 13 -1.59 -3.97 4.56
CA LEU A 13 -2.75 -3.89 3.69
C LEU A 13 -3.46 -5.23 3.52
N ARG A 14 -2.72 -6.34 3.58
CA ARG A 14 -3.26 -7.69 3.61
C ARG A 14 -4.00 -7.96 4.92
N GLU A 15 -3.43 -7.55 6.05
CA GLU A 15 -4.10 -7.62 7.35
C GLU A 15 -5.39 -6.80 7.35
N ALA A 16 -5.33 -5.55 6.89
CA ALA A 16 -6.49 -4.67 6.75
C ALA A 16 -7.57 -5.31 5.87
N SER A 17 -7.20 -5.91 4.73
CA SER A 17 -8.17 -6.55 3.82
C SER A 17 -9.01 -7.63 4.48
N ALA A 18 -8.45 -8.35 5.45
CA ALA A 18 -9.18 -9.39 6.18
C ALA A 18 -10.23 -8.81 7.16
N GLY A 19 -10.07 -7.54 7.57
CA GLY A 19 -11.00 -6.81 8.43
C GLY A 19 -12.04 -5.97 7.68
N ILE A 20 -11.96 -5.88 6.34
CA ILE A 20 -12.89 -5.09 5.53
C ILE A 20 -14.17 -5.88 5.27
N VAL A 21 -15.32 -5.32 5.66
CA VAL A 21 -16.64 -5.95 5.45
C VAL A 21 -17.10 -5.88 3.99
N ASN A 22 -16.74 -4.81 3.28
CA ASN A 22 -17.08 -4.64 1.87
C ASN A 22 -16.13 -5.44 0.99
N GLU A 23 -16.63 -6.56 0.43
CA GLU A 23 -15.85 -7.49 -0.41
C GLU A 23 -15.11 -6.79 -1.56
N ALA A 24 -15.75 -5.82 -2.23
CA ALA A 24 -15.10 -5.10 -3.33
C ALA A 24 -13.92 -4.24 -2.87
N VAL A 25 -13.99 -3.68 -1.66
CA VAL A 25 -12.91 -2.91 -1.05
C VAL A 25 -11.83 -3.86 -0.51
N ALA A 26 -12.23 -4.99 0.07
CA ALA A 26 -11.32 -6.04 0.55
C ALA A 26 -10.47 -6.62 -0.60
N GLU A 27 -11.10 -6.96 -1.73
CA GLU A 27 -10.40 -7.43 -2.93
C GLU A 27 -9.44 -6.38 -3.48
N ARG A 28 -9.84 -5.10 -3.49
CA ARG A 28 -8.99 -4.00 -3.94
C ARG A 28 -7.78 -3.82 -3.03
N ALA A 29 -7.96 -3.93 -1.71
CA ALA A 29 -6.88 -3.89 -0.73
C ALA A 29 -5.92 -5.07 -0.91
N ALA A 30 -6.43 -6.30 -0.99
CA ALA A 30 -5.62 -7.49 -1.22
C ALA A 30 -4.86 -7.43 -2.56
N GLY A 31 -5.51 -6.96 -3.63
CA GLY A 31 -4.88 -6.76 -4.93
C GLY A 31 -3.78 -5.69 -4.91
N THR A 32 -3.96 -4.65 -4.09
CA THR A 32 -2.95 -3.61 -3.87
C THR A 32 -1.77 -4.12 -3.05
N ALA A 33 -2.02 -4.97 -2.04
CA ALA A 33 -0.97 -5.62 -1.26
C ALA A 33 -0.06 -6.47 -2.18
N GLY A 34 -0.66 -7.28 -3.05
CA GLY A 34 0.11 -8.06 -4.03
C GLY A 34 0.84 -7.19 -5.07
N ARG A 35 0.38 -5.95 -5.34
CA ARG A 35 1.15 -5.00 -6.16
C ARG A 35 2.38 -4.48 -5.41
N LEU A 36 2.25 -4.15 -4.13
CA LEU A 36 3.34 -3.67 -3.29
C LEU A 36 4.44 -4.74 -3.16
N GLU A 37 4.09 -6.01 -2.97
CA GLU A 37 5.08 -7.11 -2.95
C GLU A 37 5.85 -7.22 -4.26
N ARG A 38 5.13 -7.20 -5.39
CA ARG A 38 5.80 -7.24 -6.71
C ARG A 38 6.75 -6.06 -6.92
N VAL A 39 6.43 -4.90 -6.33
CA VAL A 39 7.31 -3.74 -6.38
C VAL A 39 8.53 -3.95 -5.48
N ALA A 40 8.34 -4.50 -4.28
CA ALA A 40 9.42 -4.80 -3.35
C ALA A 40 10.42 -5.81 -3.94
N ASP A 41 9.89 -6.85 -4.61
CA ASP A 41 10.68 -7.93 -5.20
C ASP A 41 11.33 -7.57 -6.54
N ALA A 42 10.92 -6.47 -7.17
CA ALA A 42 11.46 -6.07 -8.46
C ALA A 42 12.97 -5.76 -8.38
N ASP A 43 13.74 -6.29 -9.33
CA ASP A 43 15.18 -6.03 -9.46
C ASP A 43 15.48 -4.55 -9.81
N ARG A 44 14.53 -3.88 -10.46
CA ARG A 44 14.57 -2.44 -10.74
C ARG A 44 13.56 -1.74 -9.84
N GLY A 45 13.98 -0.65 -9.20
CA GLY A 45 13.08 0.17 -8.41
C GLY A 45 11.86 0.66 -9.22
N PRO A 46 10.68 0.79 -8.58
CA PRO A 46 9.48 1.31 -9.22
C PRO A 46 9.66 2.74 -9.71
N ASP A 47 8.94 3.07 -10.77
CA ASP A 47 8.79 4.46 -11.19
C ASP A 47 7.79 5.22 -10.28
N HIS A 48 7.94 6.55 -10.23
CA HIS A 48 7.06 7.41 -9.43
C HIS A 48 5.58 7.32 -9.85
N GLY A 49 5.29 7.01 -11.12
CA GLY A 49 3.91 6.87 -11.61
C GLY A 49 3.23 5.59 -11.11
N GLN A 50 3.98 4.52 -10.94
CA GLN A 50 3.52 3.28 -10.32
C GLN A 50 3.24 3.50 -8.84
N LEU A 51 4.15 4.16 -8.12
CA LEU A 51 3.95 4.50 -6.70
C LEU A 51 2.74 5.43 -6.51
N ALA A 52 2.60 6.47 -7.34
CA ALA A 52 1.46 7.39 -7.26
C ALA A 52 0.11 6.70 -7.51
N ARG A 53 0.05 5.71 -8.41
CA ARG A 53 -1.16 4.92 -8.62
C ARG A 53 -1.52 4.08 -7.39
N ILE A 54 -0.54 3.47 -6.74
CA ILE A 54 -0.75 2.71 -5.50
C ILE A 54 -1.21 3.65 -4.38
N GLU A 55 -0.57 4.81 -4.24
CA GLU A 55 -0.90 5.84 -3.24
C GLU A 55 -2.34 6.34 -3.41
N ASN A 56 -2.80 6.55 -4.65
CA ASN A 56 -4.19 6.93 -4.91
C ASN A 56 -5.18 5.82 -4.53
N THR A 57 -4.86 4.56 -4.83
CA THR A 57 -5.69 3.43 -4.42
C THR A 57 -5.76 3.29 -2.90
N LEU A 58 -4.66 3.52 -2.18
CA LEU A 58 -4.68 3.53 -0.70
C LEU A 58 -5.63 4.61 -0.16
N ARG A 59 -5.56 5.83 -0.70
CA ARG A 59 -6.47 6.93 -0.32
C ARG A 59 -7.95 6.61 -0.58
N GLU A 60 -8.25 5.92 -1.69
CA GLU A 60 -9.61 5.45 -1.96
C GLU A 60 -10.07 4.43 -0.91
N ILE A 61 -9.22 3.46 -0.56
CA ILE A 61 -9.52 2.45 0.47
C ILE A 61 -9.69 3.11 1.84
N GLU A 62 -8.86 4.09 2.21
CA GLU A 62 -8.99 4.86 3.45
C GLU A 62 -10.35 5.56 3.54
N ALA A 63 -10.83 6.14 2.44
CA ALA A 63 -12.13 6.82 2.38
C ALA A 63 -13.33 5.85 2.44
N GLU A 64 -13.11 4.58 2.14
CA GLU A 64 -14.14 3.53 2.12
C GLU A 64 -14.05 2.57 3.33
N THR A 65 -13.15 2.84 4.28
CA THR A 65 -12.96 2.02 5.50
C THR A 65 -13.09 2.88 6.75
N ASP A 66 -13.43 2.24 7.88
CA ASP A 66 -13.57 2.90 9.17
C ASP A 66 -12.80 2.17 10.30
N GLY A 67 -12.53 2.90 11.39
CA GLY A 67 -12.03 2.33 12.65
C GLY A 67 -10.60 1.80 12.55
N GLU A 68 -10.35 0.65 13.16
CA GLU A 68 -9.01 0.04 13.20
C GLU A 68 -8.51 -0.32 11.80
N THR A 69 -9.41 -0.75 10.90
CA THR A 69 -9.06 -1.05 9.51
C THR A 69 -8.47 0.17 8.80
N THR A 70 -9.09 1.35 8.93
CA THR A 70 -8.54 2.60 8.34
C THR A 70 -7.16 2.91 8.91
N ARG A 71 -6.94 2.70 10.21
CA ARG A 71 -5.64 2.97 10.84
C ARG A 71 -4.55 2.08 10.25
N THR A 72 -4.84 0.81 10.04
CA THR A 72 -3.90 -0.12 9.38
C THR A 72 -3.61 0.28 7.94
N VAL A 73 -4.62 0.74 7.19
CA VAL A 73 -4.42 1.23 5.80
C VAL A 73 -3.57 2.50 5.79
N VAL A 74 -3.81 3.42 6.73
CA VAL A 74 -3.00 4.64 6.90
C VAL A 74 -1.55 4.30 7.24
N GLU A 75 -1.30 3.34 8.14
CA GLU A 75 0.07 2.86 8.44
C GLU A 75 0.75 2.31 7.17
N ALA A 76 0.03 1.53 6.35
CA ALA A 76 0.57 1.06 5.07
C ALA A 76 0.91 2.22 4.11
N HIS A 77 0.09 3.26 4.09
CA HIS A 77 0.31 4.46 3.28
C HIS A 77 1.51 5.29 3.77
N GLU A 78 1.73 5.38 5.09
CA GLU A 78 2.92 6.03 5.66
C GLU A 78 4.20 5.30 5.24
N HIS A 79 4.22 3.97 5.27
CA HIS A 79 5.35 3.18 4.77
C HIS A 79 5.60 3.39 3.26
N LEU A 80 4.54 3.42 2.44
CA LEU A 80 4.68 3.74 1.01
C LEU A 80 5.24 5.16 0.79
N SER A 81 4.80 6.13 1.59
CA SER A 81 5.27 7.51 1.51
C SER A 81 6.74 7.64 1.92
N ALA A 82 7.14 6.95 2.99
CA ALA A 82 8.53 6.86 3.42
C ALA A 82 9.41 6.24 2.32
N TYR A 83 8.96 5.14 1.71
CA TYR A 83 9.64 4.54 0.57
C TYR A 83 9.80 5.54 -0.58
N ARG A 84 8.70 6.19 -0.99
CA ARG A 84 8.69 7.13 -2.10
C ARG A 84 9.63 8.32 -1.88
N ALA A 85 9.81 8.76 -0.64
CA ALA A 85 10.77 9.80 -0.28
C ALA A 85 12.24 9.36 -0.47
N THR A 86 12.53 8.06 -0.41
CA THR A 86 13.88 7.50 -0.68
C THR A 86 14.17 7.30 -2.17
N VAL A 87 13.14 7.27 -3.02
CA VAL A 87 13.31 7.22 -4.47
C VAL A 87 13.67 8.64 -4.92
N GLU A 88 14.97 8.93 -5.03
CA GLU A 88 15.47 10.20 -5.57
C GLU A 88 14.98 10.38 -7.02
N GLY A 89 14.28 11.49 -7.31
CA GLY A 89 13.88 11.80 -8.69
C GLY A 89 12.80 12.86 -8.86
N VAL A 90 13.24 14.13 -8.95
CA VAL A 90 12.68 15.05 -9.94
C VAL A 90 13.80 15.41 -10.90
#